data_AF-A0A9E8TL67-F1
#
_entry.id   AF-A0A9E8TL67-F1
#
_cell.length_a   1.000
_cell.length_b   1.000
_cell.length_c   1.000
_cell.angle_alpha   90.00
_cell.angle_beta   90.00
_cell.angle_gamma   90.00
#
_symmetry.space_group_name_H-M   'P 1'
#
loop_
_entity.id
_entity.type
_entity.pdbx_description
1 polymer ?
#
loop_
_entity_poly.entity_id
_entity_poly.type
_entity_poly.pdbx_seq_one_letter_code
_entity_poly.pdbx_strand_id
1 'polypeptide(L)'
;MSQDVSAFFADHIDAVRGTEGRALDRALSQLLRAFQGHIWSWANNACRSHGDRSLMHVEDVFNVISLELSIELRKELTKRADPPIVNFWAYFRKISQRVSFAYFHSGETTGFSSAGGAARRRSKINKTRRELTISTGLAPTDQEVIDEVNRLAYATRKDPKKQGALVTLDDIHVATFASLDDMTDEFGDAIWATEEPESGPLTRVEAVPLVTSIVDACGSVSERTGLVARAWIGDAMADLPVVRTPREVATLLTLRLGEVEELMEVCKTVARAVCADKYGIDSPFA
;
A
#
# COMPACT_ATOMS: atom_id res chain seq x y z
N MET A 1 -9.63 29.39 -18.21
CA MET A 1 -10.13 28.14 -18.80
C MET A 1 -9.01 27.12 -18.71
N SER A 2 -9.14 26.11 -17.85
CA SER A 2 -8.17 25.02 -17.79
C SER A 2 -8.34 24.17 -19.04
N GLN A 3 -7.34 24.14 -19.94
CA GLN A 3 -7.32 23.12 -20.97
C GLN A 3 -7.35 21.74 -20.30
N ASP A 4 -8.18 20.84 -20.81
CA ASP A 4 -8.16 19.43 -20.45
C ASP A 4 -6.75 18.89 -20.75
N VAL A 5 -6.09 18.31 -19.75
CA VAL A 5 -4.74 17.73 -19.83
C VAL A 5 -4.66 16.71 -20.99
N SER A 6 -5.75 15.98 -21.26
CA SER A 6 -5.82 15.06 -22.39
C SER A 6 -5.75 15.77 -23.74
N ALA A 7 -6.50 16.87 -23.90
CA ALA A 7 -6.51 17.67 -25.13
C ALA A 7 -5.17 18.36 -25.37
N PHE A 8 -4.55 18.89 -24.29
CA PHE A 8 -3.22 19.49 -24.35
C PHE A 8 -2.18 18.51 -24.95
N PHE A 9 -2.13 17.27 -24.47
CA PHE A 9 -1.17 16.29 -24.99
C PHE A 9 -1.49 15.81 -26.40
N ALA A 10 -2.77 15.65 -26.73
CA ALA A 10 -3.18 15.29 -28.09
C ALA A 10 -2.71 16.33 -29.11
N ASP A 11 -2.95 17.62 -28.85
CA ASP A 11 -2.53 18.72 -29.73
C ASP A 11 -1.01 18.77 -29.93
N HIS A 12 -0.24 18.57 -28.84
CA HIS A 12 1.22 18.61 -28.91
C HIS A 12 1.81 17.40 -29.64
N ILE A 13 1.21 16.21 -29.50
CA ILE A 13 1.65 15.00 -30.21
C ILE A 13 1.28 15.10 -31.69
N ASP A 14 0.06 15.56 -32.01
CA ASP A 14 -0.41 15.71 -33.38
C ASP A 14 0.43 16.76 -34.15
N ALA A 15 0.83 17.86 -33.50
CA ALA A 15 1.63 18.92 -34.11
C ALA A 15 3.03 18.47 -34.57
N VAL A 16 3.56 17.37 -34.03
CA VAL A 16 4.91 16.87 -34.34
C VAL A 16 4.90 15.47 -34.94
N ARG A 17 3.71 14.94 -35.28
CA ARG A 17 3.57 13.63 -35.93
C ARG A 17 4.17 13.66 -37.34
N GLY A 18 4.79 12.56 -37.76
CA GLY A 18 5.43 12.44 -39.07
C GLY A 18 6.76 13.19 -39.19
N THR A 19 7.28 13.73 -38.08
CA THR A 19 8.66 14.24 -38.04
C THR A 19 9.67 13.08 -38.06
N GLU A 20 10.81 13.29 -38.71
CA GLU A 20 11.85 12.26 -38.88
C GLU A 20 13.24 12.76 -38.47
N GLY A 21 14.18 11.83 -38.27
CA GLY A 21 15.58 12.11 -37.97
C GLY A 21 15.77 13.04 -36.77
N ARG A 22 16.65 14.04 -36.89
CA ARG A 22 16.95 14.98 -35.79
C ARG A 22 15.75 15.85 -35.37
N ALA A 23 14.74 16.01 -36.22
CA ALA A 23 13.53 16.74 -35.86
C ALA A 23 12.67 15.90 -34.90
N LEU A 24 12.56 14.59 -35.15
CA LEU A 24 11.89 13.63 -34.27
C LEU A 24 12.53 13.59 -32.88
N ASP A 25 13.86 13.53 -32.80
CA ASP A 25 14.55 13.47 -31.49
C ASP A 25 14.32 14.73 -30.64
N ARG A 26 14.25 15.91 -31.29
CA ARG A 26 13.90 17.17 -30.62
C ARG A 26 12.45 17.20 -30.18
N ALA A 27 11.52 16.74 -31.04
CA ALA A 27 10.10 16.65 -30.72
C ALA A 27 9.85 15.71 -29.52
N LEU A 28 10.48 14.53 -29.52
CA LEU A 28 10.43 13.58 -28.41
C LEU A 28 10.95 14.19 -27.10
N SER A 29 12.08 14.88 -27.16
CA SER A 29 12.66 15.54 -25.99
C SER A 29 11.74 16.63 -25.43
N GLN A 30 11.06 17.39 -26.29
CA GLN A 30 10.09 18.41 -25.86
C GLN A 30 8.84 17.79 -25.24
N LEU A 31 8.29 16.74 -25.86
CA LEU A 31 7.13 16.02 -25.34
C LEU A 31 7.42 15.39 -23.98
N LEU A 32 8.57 14.72 -23.82
CA LEU A 32 8.96 14.14 -22.53
C LEU A 32 9.11 15.19 -21.44
N ARG A 33 9.66 16.38 -21.76
CA ARG A 33 9.70 17.50 -20.81
C ARG A 33 8.30 17.96 -20.41
N ALA A 34 7.35 18.01 -21.35
CA ALA A 34 5.96 18.34 -21.04
C ALA A 34 5.30 17.29 -20.12
N PHE A 35 5.69 16.02 -20.23
CA PHE A 35 5.21 14.95 -19.35
C PHE A 35 5.94 14.85 -18.00
N GLN A 36 7.08 15.52 -17.82
CA GLN A 36 7.99 15.31 -16.69
C GLN A 36 7.29 15.45 -15.33
N GLY A 37 6.44 16.46 -15.14
CA GLY A 37 5.68 16.65 -13.90
C GLY A 37 4.71 15.51 -13.61
N HIS A 38 4.09 14.93 -14.64
CA HIS A 38 3.20 13.78 -14.49
C HIS A 38 3.97 12.50 -14.21
N ILE A 39 5.11 12.29 -14.87
CA ILE A 39 5.97 11.13 -14.62
C ILE A 39 6.44 11.13 -13.17
N TRP A 40 6.87 12.29 -12.64
CA TRP A 40 7.21 12.43 -11.23
C TRP A 40 6.03 12.10 -10.31
N SER A 41 4.84 12.60 -10.60
CA SER A 41 3.64 12.26 -9.84
C SER A 41 3.35 10.75 -9.87
N TRP A 42 3.48 10.11 -11.02
CA TRP A 42 3.26 8.67 -11.17
C TRP A 42 4.33 7.84 -10.47
N ALA A 43 5.61 8.24 -10.53
CA ALA A 43 6.70 7.58 -9.82
C ALA A 43 6.51 7.66 -8.31
N ASN A 44 6.17 8.83 -7.78
CA ASN A 44 5.86 9.02 -6.35
C ASN A 44 4.70 8.14 -5.90
N ASN A 45 3.61 8.12 -6.68
CA ASN A 45 2.45 7.29 -6.37
C ASN A 45 2.81 5.80 -6.45
N ALA A 46 3.63 5.39 -7.41
CA ALA A 46 4.09 4.02 -7.53
C ALA A 46 4.93 3.58 -6.32
N CYS A 47 5.96 4.36 -5.94
CA CYS A 47 6.76 4.10 -4.74
C CYS A 47 5.87 3.93 -3.50
N ARG A 48 4.95 4.87 -3.26
CA ARG A 48 4.03 4.80 -2.13
C ARG A 48 3.12 3.57 -2.18
N SER A 49 2.57 3.25 -3.34
CA SER A 49 1.71 2.07 -3.53
C SER A 49 2.45 0.73 -3.37
N HIS A 50 3.78 0.75 -3.51
CA HIS A 50 4.64 -0.41 -3.35
C HIS A 50 5.42 -0.40 -2.03
N GLY A 51 5.07 0.46 -1.07
CA GLY A 51 5.64 0.49 0.28
C GLY A 51 6.94 1.29 0.42
N ASP A 52 7.48 1.86 -0.66
CA ASP A 52 8.67 2.72 -0.64
C ASP A 52 8.30 4.16 -0.20
N ARG A 53 8.10 4.34 1.11
CA ARG A 53 7.70 5.62 1.71
C ARG A 53 8.82 6.65 1.78
N SER A 54 10.08 6.21 1.86
CA SER A 54 11.27 7.07 1.80
C SER A 54 11.63 7.51 0.38
N LEU A 55 10.89 7.03 -0.63
CA LEU A 55 11.09 7.35 -2.04
C LEU A 55 12.50 6.99 -2.52
N MET A 56 13.10 5.93 -1.97
CA MET A 56 14.47 5.53 -2.32
C MET A 56 14.60 5.15 -3.80
N HIS A 57 13.53 4.63 -4.40
CA HIS A 57 13.52 4.18 -5.78
C HIS A 57 12.85 5.19 -6.73
N VAL A 58 12.46 6.38 -6.27
CA VAL A 58 11.64 7.28 -7.07
C VAL A 58 12.34 7.73 -8.36
N GLU A 59 13.65 7.94 -8.32
CA GLU A 59 14.45 8.31 -9.49
C GLU A 59 14.55 7.16 -10.49
N ASP A 60 14.77 5.94 -10.01
CA ASP A 60 14.80 4.76 -10.86
C ASP A 60 13.44 4.52 -11.52
N VAL A 61 12.36 4.56 -10.73
CA VAL A 61 11.00 4.41 -11.24
C VAL A 61 10.68 5.51 -12.26
N PHE A 62 11.08 6.76 -11.98
CA PHE A 62 10.96 7.87 -12.93
C PHE A 62 11.70 7.57 -14.24
N ASN A 63 12.92 7.05 -14.17
CA ASN A 63 13.75 6.74 -15.34
C ASN A 63 13.15 5.61 -16.18
N VAL A 64 12.67 4.53 -15.55
CA VAL A 64 12.06 3.41 -16.29
C VAL A 64 10.72 3.84 -16.93
N ILE A 65 9.89 4.63 -16.25
CA ILE A 65 8.68 5.21 -16.86
C ILE A 65 9.05 6.12 -18.04
N SER A 66 10.03 7.00 -17.87
CA SER A 66 10.46 7.94 -18.91
C SER A 66 10.98 7.22 -20.16
N LEU A 67 11.74 6.14 -19.96
CA LEU A 67 12.22 5.30 -21.06
C LEU A 67 11.06 4.68 -21.83
N GLU A 68 10.12 4.04 -21.15
CA GLU A 68 8.99 3.39 -21.83
C GLU A 68 8.10 4.40 -22.56
N LEU A 69 7.84 5.56 -21.95
CA LEU A 69 7.11 6.65 -22.59
C LEU A 69 7.82 7.14 -23.85
N SER A 70 9.15 7.25 -23.82
CA SER A 70 9.93 7.67 -25.00
C SER A 70 9.79 6.68 -26.17
N ILE A 71 9.71 5.38 -25.85
CA ILE A 71 9.53 4.30 -26.83
C ILE A 71 8.12 4.39 -27.43
N GLU A 72 7.09 4.51 -26.60
CA GLU A 72 5.69 4.56 -27.07
C GLU A 72 5.39 5.86 -27.82
N LEU A 73 5.92 7.01 -27.38
CA LEU A 73 5.83 8.27 -28.12
C LEU A 73 6.51 8.16 -29.48
N ARG A 74 7.71 7.58 -29.55
CA ARG A 74 8.42 7.39 -30.83
C ARG A 74 7.61 6.53 -31.79
N LYS A 75 7.00 5.44 -31.29
CA LYS A 75 6.10 4.60 -32.09
C LYS A 75 4.94 5.43 -32.64
N GLU A 76 4.22 6.15 -31.78
CA GLU A 76 3.06 6.95 -32.17
C GLU A 76 3.38 8.07 -33.17
N LEU A 77 4.54 8.72 -33.03
CA LEU A 77 4.98 9.79 -33.95
C LEU A 77 5.38 9.26 -35.33
N THR A 78 5.91 8.04 -35.40
CA THR A 78 6.36 7.40 -36.65
C THR A 78 5.21 6.65 -37.32
N LYS A 79 4.36 5.99 -36.53
CA LYS A 79 3.23 5.19 -36.97
C LYS A 79 2.12 5.28 -35.93
N ARG A 80 1.02 5.92 -36.33
CA ARG A 80 -0.16 6.06 -35.48
C ARG A 80 -0.70 4.70 -35.06
N ALA A 81 -1.07 4.57 -33.79
CA ALA A 81 -1.79 3.41 -33.27
C ALA A 81 -3.13 3.19 -33.99
N ASP A 82 -3.49 1.92 -34.17
CA ASP A 82 -4.80 1.48 -34.68
C ASP A 82 -5.38 0.44 -33.72
N PRO A 83 -6.50 0.74 -33.01
CA PRO A 83 -7.27 1.98 -33.07
C PRO A 83 -6.52 3.20 -32.49
N PRO A 84 -6.90 4.43 -32.88
CA PRO A 84 -6.23 5.65 -32.44
C PRO A 84 -6.38 5.87 -30.94
N ILE A 85 -5.32 6.38 -30.32
CA ILE A 85 -5.33 6.74 -28.89
C ILE A 85 -6.20 7.98 -28.70
N VAL A 86 -7.27 7.84 -27.91
CA VAL A 86 -8.24 8.92 -27.62
C VAL A 86 -7.87 9.75 -26.40
N ASN A 87 -7.06 9.22 -25.48
CA ASN A 87 -6.62 9.90 -24.27
C ASN A 87 -5.19 9.50 -23.93
N PHE A 88 -4.23 10.35 -24.33
CA PHE A 88 -2.81 10.10 -24.12
C PHE A 88 -2.41 10.07 -22.65
N TRP A 89 -3.03 10.89 -21.81
CA TRP A 89 -2.72 10.91 -20.38
C TRP A 89 -3.08 9.57 -19.72
N ALA A 90 -4.29 9.06 -19.97
CA ALA A 90 -4.75 7.78 -19.44
C ALA A 90 -3.94 6.60 -20.00
N TYR A 91 -3.60 6.67 -21.28
CA TYR A 91 -2.73 5.68 -21.95
C TYR A 91 -1.35 5.61 -21.29
N PHE A 92 -0.67 6.74 -21.13
CA PHE A 92 0.66 6.78 -20.50
C PHE A 92 0.63 6.48 -19.01
N ARG A 93 -0.45 6.83 -18.29
CA ARG A 93 -0.65 6.40 -16.90
C ARG A 93 -0.78 4.88 -16.79
N LYS A 94 -1.42 4.20 -17.75
CA LYS A 94 -1.50 2.73 -17.75
C LYS A 94 -0.13 2.10 -18.02
N ILE A 95 0.65 2.69 -18.91
CA ILE A 95 2.03 2.28 -19.15
C ILE A 95 2.87 2.46 -17.88
N SER A 96 2.79 3.61 -17.22
CA SER A 96 3.54 3.88 -16.00
C SER A 96 3.22 2.85 -14.91
N GLN A 97 1.94 2.53 -14.69
CA GLN A 97 1.52 1.50 -13.75
C GLN A 97 2.15 0.13 -14.06
N ARG A 98 2.10 -0.31 -15.32
CA ARG A 98 2.68 -1.60 -15.76
C ARG A 98 4.18 -1.64 -15.51
N VAL A 99 4.88 -0.57 -15.87
CA VAL A 99 6.33 -0.48 -15.82
C VAL A 99 6.83 -0.40 -14.38
N SER A 100 6.21 0.45 -13.55
CA SER A 100 6.55 0.53 -12.12
C SER A 100 6.30 -0.80 -11.42
N PHE A 101 5.18 -1.46 -11.72
CA PHE A 101 4.90 -2.80 -11.19
C PHE A 101 6.02 -3.78 -11.58
N ALA A 102 6.44 -3.79 -12.85
CA ALA A 102 7.52 -4.65 -13.31
C ALA A 102 8.86 -4.34 -12.62
N TYR A 103 9.17 -3.06 -12.39
CA TYR A 103 10.36 -2.62 -11.67
C TYR A 103 10.36 -3.16 -10.24
N PHE A 104 9.31 -2.94 -9.45
CA PHE A 104 9.27 -3.40 -8.05
C PHE A 104 9.25 -4.92 -7.89
N HIS A 105 8.82 -5.65 -8.92
CA HIS A 105 8.84 -7.11 -8.95
C HIS A 105 10.04 -7.68 -9.72
N SER A 106 11.00 -6.82 -10.09
CA SER A 106 12.25 -7.26 -10.70
C SER A 106 13.17 -7.87 -9.63
N GLY A 107 13.99 -8.82 -10.03
CA GLY A 107 14.98 -9.44 -9.13
C GLY A 107 16.03 -8.45 -8.61
N GLU A 108 16.19 -7.31 -9.27
CA GLU A 108 17.14 -6.24 -8.90
C GLU A 108 16.66 -5.44 -7.69
N THR A 109 15.35 -5.23 -7.52
CA THR A 109 14.77 -4.57 -6.33
C THR A 109 14.44 -5.53 -5.19
N THR A 110 14.08 -6.79 -5.50
CA THR A 110 13.69 -7.76 -4.46
C THR A 110 14.88 -8.58 -3.91
N GLY A 111 16.09 -8.40 -4.44
CA GLY A 111 17.31 -9.11 -4.02
C GLY A 111 17.32 -10.62 -4.30
N PHE A 112 16.24 -11.18 -4.83
CA PHE A 112 16.06 -12.61 -5.11
C PHE A 112 15.45 -12.80 -6.51
N SER A 113 16.24 -13.36 -7.42
CA SER A 113 15.88 -13.67 -8.82
C SER A 113 14.76 -14.72 -8.97
N SER A 114 14.32 -15.38 -7.88
CA SER A 114 13.26 -16.38 -7.85
C SER A 114 11.86 -15.84 -7.50
N ALA A 115 11.74 -14.57 -7.10
CA ALA A 115 10.50 -13.99 -6.56
C ALA A 115 9.36 -13.82 -7.59
N GLY A 116 9.68 -13.69 -8.88
CA GLY A 116 8.67 -13.43 -9.93
C GLY A 116 7.68 -14.59 -10.15
N GLY A 117 8.09 -15.83 -9.93
CA GLY A 117 7.21 -16.99 -10.02
C GLY A 117 6.22 -17.07 -8.86
N ALA A 118 6.73 -16.87 -7.64
CA ALA A 118 5.92 -16.86 -6.42
C ALA A 118 4.93 -15.70 -6.40
N ALA A 119 5.35 -14.49 -6.79
CA ALA A 119 4.47 -13.32 -6.88
C ALA A 119 3.32 -13.53 -7.89
N ARG A 120 3.62 -14.13 -9.05
CA ARG A 120 2.60 -14.46 -10.06
C ARG A 120 1.61 -15.53 -9.58
N ARG A 121 2.09 -16.54 -8.85
CA ARG A 121 1.22 -17.56 -8.23
C ARG A 121 0.31 -16.93 -7.18
N ARG A 122 0.87 -16.09 -6.30
CA ARG A 122 0.13 -15.33 -5.27
C ARG A 122 -0.99 -14.48 -5.87
N SER A 123 -0.71 -13.70 -6.90
CA SER A 123 -1.74 -12.89 -7.58
C SER A 123 -2.86 -13.75 -8.17
N LYS A 124 -2.53 -14.94 -8.69
CA LYS A 124 -3.49 -15.88 -9.25
C LYS A 124 -4.38 -16.51 -8.17
N ILE A 125 -3.80 -16.85 -7.02
CA ILE A 125 -4.52 -17.35 -5.83
C ILE A 125 -5.56 -16.33 -5.36
N ASN A 126 -5.15 -15.07 -5.14
CA ASN A 126 -6.06 -14.03 -4.63
C ASN A 126 -7.18 -13.73 -5.63
N LYS A 127 -6.86 -13.69 -6.92
CA LYS A 127 -7.87 -13.51 -7.98
C LYS A 127 -8.89 -14.66 -7.99
N THR A 128 -8.42 -15.91 -7.98
CA THR A 128 -9.31 -17.08 -8.01
C THR A 128 -10.14 -17.19 -6.73
N ARG A 129 -9.60 -16.83 -5.57
CA ARG A 129 -10.37 -16.77 -4.31
C ARG A 129 -11.52 -15.76 -4.39
N ARG A 130 -11.28 -14.56 -4.94
CA ARG A 130 -12.34 -13.55 -5.17
C ARG A 130 -13.40 -14.05 -6.15
N GLU A 131 -12.98 -14.63 -7.27
CA GLU A 131 -13.91 -15.17 -8.29
C GLU A 131 -14.76 -16.32 -7.73
N LEU A 132 -14.15 -17.23 -6.96
CA LEU A 132 -14.87 -18.30 -6.28
C LEU A 132 -15.87 -17.74 -5.27
N THR A 133 -15.45 -16.82 -4.41
CA THR A 133 -16.35 -16.17 -3.43
C THR A 133 -17.57 -15.52 -4.08
N ILE A 134 -17.37 -14.82 -5.20
CA ILE A 134 -18.45 -14.18 -5.96
C ILE A 134 -19.39 -15.23 -6.58
N SER A 135 -18.84 -16.33 -7.10
CA SER A 135 -19.62 -17.35 -7.81
C SER A 135 -20.37 -18.32 -6.89
N THR A 136 -19.80 -18.66 -5.74
CA THR A 136 -20.39 -19.61 -4.78
C THR A 136 -21.19 -18.91 -3.68
N GLY A 137 -21.00 -17.60 -3.50
CA GLY A 137 -21.60 -16.82 -2.41
C GLY A 137 -21.08 -17.20 -1.02
N LEU A 138 -20.03 -18.02 -0.95
CA LEU A 138 -19.42 -18.52 0.28
C LEU A 138 -17.90 -18.37 0.18
N ALA A 139 -17.23 -18.21 1.32
CA ALA A 139 -15.77 -18.19 1.36
C ALA A 139 -15.24 -19.59 0.95
N PRO A 140 -14.47 -19.71 -0.16
CA PRO A 140 -13.92 -20.98 -0.60
C PRO A 140 -12.80 -21.43 0.33
N THR A 141 -12.69 -22.74 0.53
CA THR A 141 -11.58 -23.34 1.28
C THR A 141 -10.27 -23.20 0.52
N ASP A 142 -9.15 -23.26 1.25
CA ASP A 142 -7.81 -23.21 0.65
C ASP A 142 -7.61 -24.31 -0.39
N GLN A 143 -8.11 -25.52 -0.14
CA GLN A 143 -8.02 -26.62 -1.10
C GLN A 143 -8.82 -26.35 -2.38
N GLU A 144 -10.03 -25.79 -2.28
CA GLU A 144 -10.85 -25.44 -3.44
C GLU A 144 -10.17 -24.36 -4.31
N VAL A 145 -9.50 -23.39 -3.68
CA VAL A 145 -8.72 -22.36 -4.40
C VAL A 145 -7.52 -23.00 -5.12
N ILE A 146 -6.78 -23.90 -4.47
CA ILE A 146 -5.64 -24.61 -5.07
C ILE A 146 -6.09 -25.43 -6.28
N ASP A 147 -7.17 -26.20 -6.10
CA ASP A 147 -7.69 -27.09 -7.14
C ASP A 147 -8.13 -26.28 -8.36
N GLU A 148 -8.81 -25.15 -8.16
CA GLU A 148 -9.27 -24.31 -9.26
C GLU A 148 -8.12 -23.59 -9.98
N VAL A 149 -7.14 -23.06 -9.23
CA VAL A 149 -5.95 -22.43 -9.85
C VAL A 149 -5.15 -23.46 -10.66
N ASN A 150 -4.98 -24.67 -10.13
CA ASN A 150 -4.26 -25.74 -10.82
C ASN A 150 -5.05 -26.26 -12.02
N ARG A 151 -6.37 -26.42 -11.92
CA ARG A 151 -7.24 -26.77 -13.05
C ARG A 151 -7.10 -25.77 -14.20
N LEU A 152 -7.12 -24.47 -13.89
CA LEU A 152 -6.89 -23.40 -14.88
C LEU A 152 -5.47 -23.42 -15.45
N ALA A 153 -4.46 -23.74 -14.64
CA ALA A 153 -3.08 -23.87 -15.10
C ALA A 153 -2.92 -25.03 -16.10
N TYR A 154 -3.55 -26.19 -15.85
CA TYR A 154 -3.59 -27.32 -16.78
C TYR A 154 -4.38 -27.01 -18.06
N ALA A 155 -5.46 -26.23 -17.97
CA ALA A 155 -6.26 -25.86 -19.13
C ALA A 155 -5.54 -24.87 -20.08
N THR A 156 -4.64 -24.04 -19.54
CA THR A 156 -4.02 -22.93 -20.29
C THR A 156 -2.56 -23.17 -20.69
N ARG A 157 -1.88 -24.17 -20.11
CA ARG A 157 -0.44 -24.41 -20.31
C ARG A 157 -0.15 -25.85 -20.73
N LYS A 158 0.80 -26.01 -21.65
CA LYS A 158 1.23 -27.31 -22.19
C LYS A 158 1.95 -28.20 -21.16
N ASP A 159 2.73 -27.61 -20.26
CA ASP A 159 3.40 -28.33 -19.16
C ASP A 159 3.53 -27.40 -17.93
N PRO A 160 2.44 -27.23 -17.15
CA PRO A 160 2.43 -26.31 -16.02
C PRO A 160 3.39 -26.73 -14.89
N LYS A 161 3.71 -28.02 -14.77
CA LYS A 161 4.64 -28.51 -13.75
C LYS A 161 6.07 -28.03 -14.04
N LYS A 162 6.56 -28.21 -15.27
CA LYS A 162 7.90 -27.71 -15.66
C LYS A 162 7.99 -26.18 -15.70
N GLN A 163 6.85 -25.50 -15.90
CA GLN A 163 6.77 -24.04 -15.94
C GLN A 163 6.59 -23.39 -14.55
N GLY A 164 6.62 -24.17 -13.45
CA GLY A 164 6.48 -23.63 -12.08
C GLY A 164 5.15 -22.93 -11.83
N ALA A 165 4.11 -23.35 -12.57
CA ALA A 165 2.80 -22.72 -12.64
C ALA A 165 1.78 -23.26 -11.65
N LEU A 166 2.07 -24.41 -11.06
CA LEU A 166 1.20 -25.07 -10.08
C LEU A 166 1.39 -24.43 -8.71
N VAL A 167 0.29 -24.37 -7.96
CA VAL A 167 0.19 -23.80 -6.63
C VAL A 167 0.06 -24.94 -5.61
N THR A 168 0.70 -24.78 -4.46
CA THR A 168 0.59 -25.70 -3.31
C THR A 168 0.00 -24.98 -2.08
N LEU A 169 -0.28 -25.73 -1.00
CA LEU A 169 -0.70 -25.18 0.29
C LEU A 169 0.28 -24.14 0.84
N ASP A 170 1.59 -24.35 0.67
CA ASP A 170 2.62 -23.40 1.09
C ASP A 170 2.49 -22.04 0.39
N ASP A 171 2.17 -22.05 -0.91
CA ASP A 171 1.93 -20.81 -1.67
C ASP A 171 0.65 -20.08 -1.17
N ILE A 172 -0.35 -20.82 -0.68
CA ILE A 172 -1.58 -20.24 -0.09
C ILE A 172 -1.30 -19.59 1.25
N HIS A 173 -0.60 -20.23 2.17
CA HIS A 173 -0.30 -19.63 3.47
C HIS A 173 0.45 -18.31 3.26
N VAL A 174 1.43 -18.32 2.37
CA VAL A 174 2.17 -17.12 1.95
C VAL A 174 1.25 -16.09 1.28
N ALA A 175 0.21 -16.47 0.53
CA ALA A 175 -0.74 -15.54 -0.11
C ALA A 175 -1.76 -14.94 0.88
N THR A 176 -2.27 -15.73 1.81
CA THR A 176 -3.27 -15.33 2.80
C THR A 176 -2.71 -14.28 3.77
N PHE A 177 -1.43 -14.35 4.12
CA PHE A 177 -0.75 -13.33 4.94
C PHE A 177 -0.36 -12.05 4.17
N ALA A 178 -0.62 -11.96 2.86
CA ALA A 178 -0.11 -10.87 2.02
C ALA A 178 -1.12 -10.34 0.99
N SER A 179 -2.41 -10.64 1.14
CA SER A 179 -3.46 -9.87 0.47
C SER A 179 -3.56 -8.52 1.17
N LEU A 180 -2.65 -7.61 0.81
CA LEU A 180 -2.66 -6.21 1.27
C LEU A 180 -4.04 -5.59 1.08
N ASP A 181 -4.71 -5.87 -0.04
CA ASP A 181 -6.07 -5.38 -0.31
C ASP A 181 -7.11 -5.87 0.71
N ASP A 182 -7.17 -7.18 1.02
CA ASP A 182 -8.21 -7.70 1.92
C ASP A 182 -7.88 -7.38 3.39
N MET A 183 -6.60 -7.31 3.72
CA MET A 183 -6.14 -6.90 5.05
C MET A 183 -6.47 -5.41 5.30
N THR A 184 -6.25 -4.52 4.33
CA THR A 184 -6.54 -3.07 4.48
C THR A 184 -8.04 -2.82 4.71
N ASP A 185 -8.91 -3.62 4.10
CA ASP A 185 -10.36 -3.55 4.27
C ASP A 185 -10.85 -4.10 5.63
N GLU A 186 -10.14 -5.06 6.23
CA GLU A 186 -10.54 -5.71 7.50
C GLU A 186 -9.89 -5.09 8.75
N PHE A 187 -8.66 -4.58 8.66
CA PHE A 187 -7.88 -4.10 9.81
C PHE A 187 -7.37 -2.66 9.69
N GLY A 188 -7.64 -1.96 8.57
CA GLY A 188 -7.20 -0.56 8.37
C GLY A 188 -5.68 -0.36 8.51
N ASP A 189 -5.26 0.83 8.96
CA ASP A 189 -3.84 1.18 9.16
C ASP A 189 -3.13 0.33 10.26
N ALA A 190 -3.85 -0.53 11.00
CA ALA A 190 -3.30 -1.31 12.11
C ALA A 190 -2.37 -2.47 11.69
N ILE A 191 -2.38 -2.87 10.40
CA ILE A 191 -1.53 -3.95 9.85
C ILE A 191 -0.09 -3.49 9.66
N TRP A 192 0.10 -2.17 9.54
CA TRP A 192 1.39 -1.56 9.26
C TRP A 192 1.93 -0.79 10.46
N ALA A 193 1.48 -1.14 11.67
CA ALA A 193 2.33 -0.98 12.84
C ALA A 193 3.60 -1.77 12.55
N THR A 194 4.63 -1.06 12.11
CA THR A 194 5.98 -1.57 11.95
C THR A 194 6.28 -2.42 13.17
N GLU A 195 6.71 -3.67 12.98
CA GLU A 195 7.70 -4.23 13.89
C GLU A 195 8.89 -3.27 13.79
N GLU A 196 8.85 -2.21 14.60
CA GLU A 196 10.00 -1.36 14.81
C GLU A 196 11.14 -2.30 15.24
N PRO A 197 12.38 -2.09 14.78
CA PRO A 197 13.51 -2.76 15.39
C PRO A 197 13.40 -2.59 16.91
N GLU A 198 13.68 -3.63 17.70
CA GLU A 198 13.76 -3.65 19.18
C GLU A 198 14.68 -2.53 19.72
N SER A 199 14.26 -1.28 19.56
CA SER A 199 15.03 -0.05 19.75
C SER A 199 14.16 1.07 20.33
N GLY A 200 12.85 0.83 20.47
CA GLY A 200 12.03 1.61 21.39
C GLY A 200 12.52 1.41 22.83
N PRO A 201 12.31 2.39 23.73
CA PRO A 201 12.82 2.32 25.10
C PRO A 201 12.12 1.27 25.98
N LEU A 202 11.16 0.52 25.43
CA LEU A 202 10.43 -0.55 26.09
C LEU A 202 10.38 -1.80 25.23
N THR A 203 10.57 -2.94 25.86
CA THR A 203 10.27 -4.25 25.28
C THR A 203 8.77 -4.53 25.29
N ARG A 204 8.31 -5.46 24.44
CA ARG A 204 6.90 -5.93 24.43
C ARG A 204 6.43 -6.46 25.80
N VAL A 205 7.38 -6.98 26.60
CA VAL A 205 7.14 -7.47 27.96
C VAL A 205 6.92 -6.33 28.95
N GLU A 206 7.60 -5.19 28.76
CA GLU A 206 7.48 -4.01 29.64
C GLU A 206 6.27 -3.12 29.27
N ALA A 207 5.81 -3.18 28.02
CA ALA A 207 4.68 -2.40 27.52
C ALA A 207 3.33 -2.78 28.16
N VAL A 208 3.07 -4.07 28.44
CA VAL A 208 1.82 -4.52 29.09
C VAL A 208 1.71 -4.02 30.54
N PRO A 209 2.75 -4.17 31.40
CA PRO A 209 2.76 -3.55 32.73
C PRO A 209 2.64 -2.03 32.71
N LEU A 210 3.21 -1.36 31.70
CA LEU A 210 3.10 0.09 31.55
C LEU A 210 1.66 0.53 31.31
N VAL A 211 0.98 -0.06 30.32
CA VAL A 211 -0.42 0.26 30.00
C VAL A 211 -1.31 0.02 31.22
N THR A 212 -1.10 -1.09 31.92
CA THR A 212 -1.82 -1.40 33.16
C THR A 212 -1.57 -0.33 34.23
N SER A 213 -0.30 0.06 34.44
CA SER A 213 0.07 1.11 35.40
C SER A 213 -0.55 2.47 35.07
N ILE A 214 -0.67 2.83 33.79
CA ILE A 214 -1.33 4.06 33.34
C ILE A 214 -2.82 4.01 33.66
N VAL A 215 -3.51 2.91 33.32
CA VAL A 215 -4.94 2.74 33.57
C VAL A 215 -5.25 2.76 35.07
N ASP A 216 -4.45 2.07 35.89
CA ASP A 216 -4.63 2.01 37.34
C ASP A 216 -4.35 3.37 38.01
N ALA A 217 -3.31 4.08 37.55
CA ALA A 217 -3.01 5.43 38.02
C ALA A 217 -4.15 6.41 37.65
N CYS A 218 -4.71 6.30 36.45
CA CYS A 218 -5.87 7.09 36.03
C CYS A 218 -7.11 6.77 36.88
N GLY A 219 -7.35 5.49 37.17
CA GLY A 219 -8.44 5.06 38.06
C GLY A 219 -8.27 5.55 39.50
N SER A 220 -7.03 5.72 39.95
CA SER A 220 -6.70 6.29 41.26
C SER A 220 -6.97 7.80 41.33
N VAL A 221 -6.96 8.52 40.19
CA VAL A 221 -7.37 9.93 40.13
C VAL A 221 -8.90 10.04 40.20
N SER A 222 -9.60 9.29 39.34
CA SER A 222 -11.06 9.14 39.45
C SER A 222 -11.53 7.91 38.67
N GLU A 223 -12.68 7.35 39.06
CA GLU A 223 -13.31 6.23 38.35
C GLU A 223 -13.57 6.58 36.88
N ARG A 224 -14.04 7.80 36.59
CA ARG A 224 -14.33 8.25 35.23
C ARG A 224 -13.07 8.39 34.39
N THR A 225 -11.98 8.88 34.97
CA THR A 225 -10.67 8.97 34.31
C THR A 225 -10.12 7.56 34.02
N GLY A 226 -10.28 6.61 34.94
CA GLY A 226 -9.94 5.21 34.73
C GLY A 226 -10.73 4.54 33.59
N LEU A 227 -12.03 4.83 33.49
CA LEU A 227 -12.87 4.33 32.39
C LEU A 227 -12.44 4.90 31.04
N VAL A 228 -12.15 6.20 30.97
CA VAL A 228 -11.62 6.85 29.76
C VAL A 228 -10.25 6.30 29.40
N ALA A 229 -9.34 6.12 30.35
CA ALA A 229 -8.01 5.53 30.11
C ALA A 229 -8.10 4.10 29.57
N ARG A 230 -9.00 3.27 30.12
CA ARG A 230 -9.21 1.90 29.65
C ARG A 230 -9.76 1.88 28.21
N ALA A 231 -10.72 2.74 27.90
CA ALA A 231 -11.25 2.87 26.55
C ALA A 231 -10.20 3.41 25.55
N TRP A 232 -9.35 4.32 26.00
CA TRP A 232 -8.33 4.96 25.19
C TRP A 232 -7.16 4.03 24.85
N ILE A 233 -6.45 3.51 25.86
CA ILE A 233 -5.17 2.80 25.69
C ILE A 233 -5.17 1.38 26.25
N GLY A 234 -6.27 0.95 26.88
CA GLY A 234 -6.34 -0.37 27.54
C GLY A 234 -6.11 -1.56 26.59
N ASP A 235 -6.44 -1.39 25.31
CA ASP A 235 -6.26 -2.42 24.28
C ASP A 235 -5.01 -2.19 23.43
N ALA A 236 -4.09 -1.29 23.83
CA ALA A 236 -2.91 -0.96 23.03
C ALA A 236 -1.93 -2.13 22.83
N MET A 237 -2.02 -3.17 23.69
CA MET A 237 -1.20 -4.37 23.64
C MET A 237 -2.00 -5.65 23.36
N ALA A 238 -3.26 -5.54 22.92
CA ALA A 238 -4.07 -6.69 22.53
C ALA A 238 -3.55 -7.31 21.21
N ASP A 239 -4.04 -8.51 20.85
CA ASP A 239 -3.72 -9.17 19.58
C ASP A 239 -4.05 -8.31 18.37
N LEU A 240 -5.10 -7.48 18.49
CA LEU A 240 -5.41 -6.36 17.60
C LEU A 240 -5.25 -5.07 18.42
N PRO A 241 -4.08 -4.39 18.36
CA PRO A 241 -3.82 -3.25 19.22
C PRO A 241 -4.67 -2.05 18.80
N VAL A 242 -5.33 -1.41 19.76
CA VAL A 242 -6.18 -0.25 19.50
C VAL A 242 -5.86 0.88 20.49
N VAL A 243 -5.54 2.05 19.95
CA VAL A 243 -5.52 3.32 20.68
C VAL A 243 -6.61 4.21 20.11
N ARG A 244 -7.63 4.52 20.92
CA ARG A 244 -8.84 5.20 20.45
C ARG A 244 -8.71 6.72 20.51
N THR A 245 -9.24 7.41 19.51
CA THR A 245 -9.38 8.87 19.48
C THR A 245 -10.44 9.36 20.48
N PRO A 246 -10.44 10.65 20.88
CA PRO A 246 -11.47 11.20 21.75
C PRO A 246 -12.90 10.99 21.25
N ARG A 247 -13.11 11.04 19.92
CA ARG A 247 -14.42 10.80 19.30
C ARG A 247 -14.87 9.34 19.42
N GLU A 248 -13.96 8.40 19.26
CA GLU A 248 -14.25 6.97 19.42
C GLU A 248 -14.53 6.63 20.89
N VAL A 249 -13.76 7.19 21.82
CA VAL A 249 -13.99 7.03 23.27
C VAL A 249 -15.34 7.65 23.69
N ALA A 250 -15.67 8.84 23.18
CA ALA A 250 -16.97 9.48 23.42
C ALA A 250 -18.13 8.62 22.91
N THR A 251 -17.97 8.02 21.73
CA THR A 251 -18.96 7.10 21.16
C THR A 251 -19.10 5.84 22.01
N LEU A 252 -17.97 5.23 22.41
CA LEU A 252 -17.95 3.99 23.18
C LEU A 252 -18.54 4.15 24.58
N LEU A 253 -18.24 5.25 25.26
CA LEU A 253 -18.69 5.53 26.63
C LEU A 253 -20.00 6.34 26.68
N THR A 254 -20.58 6.69 25.53
CA THR A 254 -21.78 7.54 25.42
C THR A 254 -21.62 8.86 26.21
N LEU A 255 -20.44 9.47 26.09
CA LEU A 255 -20.08 10.74 26.74
C LEU A 255 -20.04 11.88 25.73
N ARG A 256 -20.08 13.13 26.20
CA ARG A 256 -19.89 14.29 25.33
C ARG A 256 -18.42 14.41 24.96
N LEU A 257 -18.14 14.81 23.72
CA LEU A 257 -16.77 14.93 23.21
C LEU A 257 -15.88 15.83 24.09
N GLY A 258 -16.38 17.02 24.46
CA GLY A 258 -15.60 17.94 25.32
C GLY A 258 -15.28 17.38 26.71
N GLU A 259 -16.19 16.58 27.29
CA GLU A 259 -15.95 15.90 28.56
C GLU A 259 -14.88 14.80 28.44
N VAL A 260 -14.84 14.09 27.31
CA VAL A 260 -13.81 13.10 27.03
C VAL A 260 -12.46 13.77 26.75
N GLU A 261 -12.43 14.89 26.01
CA GLU A 261 -11.20 15.64 25.76
C GLU A 261 -10.57 16.12 27.08
N GLU A 262 -11.36 16.68 27.99
CA GLU A 262 -10.89 17.07 29.34
C GLU A 262 -10.32 15.89 30.12
N LEU A 263 -11.04 14.75 30.15
CA LEU A 263 -10.58 13.55 30.86
C LEU A 263 -9.35 12.93 30.20
N MET A 264 -9.22 12.98 28.87
CA MET A 264 -8.06 12.48 28.15
C MET A 264 -6.81 13.34 28.40
N GLU A 265 -6.94 14.65 28.57
CA GLU A 265 -5.80 15.50 28.97
C GLU A 265 -5.30 15.14 30.39
N VAL A 266 -6.21 14.80 31.30
CA VAL A 266 -5.83 14.24 32.61
C VAL A 266 -5.13 12.89 32.44
N CYS A 267 -5.65 11.99 31.59
CA CYS A 267 -5.01 10.71 31.31
C CYS A 267 -3.60 10.86 30.72
N LYS A 268 -3.38 11.80 29.79
CA LYS A 268 -2.06 12.09 29.21
C LYS A 268 -1.10 12.63 30.26
N THR A 269 -1.57 13.50 31.15
CA THR A 269 -0.76 14.02 32.27
C THR A 269 -0.31 12.89 33.20
N VAL A 270 -1.22 11.99 33.58
CA VAL A 270 -0.92 10.81 34.39
C VAL A 270 0.03 9.86 33.64
N ALA A 271 -0.20 9.62 32.36
CA ALA A 271 0.66 8.76 31.54
C ALA A 271 2.09 9.30 31.47
N ARG A 272 2.27 10.62 31.35
CA ARG A 272 3.60 11.26 31.39
C ARG A 272 4.32 11.00 32.70
N ALA A 273 3.63 11.18 33.83
CA ALA A 273 4.20 10.91 35.15
C ALA A 273 4.56 9.42 35.31
N VAL A 274 3.69 8.51 34.88
CA VAL A 274 3.97 7.06 34.93
C VAL A 274 5.18 6.68 34.08
N CYS A 275 5.28 7.19 32.84
CA CYS A 275 6.41 6.96 31.95
C CYS A 275 7.73 7.45 32.57
N ALA A 276 7.76 8.66 33.11
CA ALA A 276 8.96 9.25 33.70
C ALA A 276 9.33 8.57 35.04
N ASP A 277 8.39 8.46 35.97
CA ASP A 277 8.67 8.07 37.36
C ASP A 277 8.91 6.57 37.52
N LYS A 278 8.20 5.73 36.75
CA LYS A 278 8.28 4.27 36.89
C LYS A 278 9.15 3.59 35.85
N TYR A 279 9.29 4.18 34.67
CA TYR A 279 9.97 3.53 33.54
C TYR A 279 11.18 4.33 33.04
N GLY A 280 11.36 5.58 33.48
CA GLY A 280 12.50 6.41 33.08
C GLY A 280 12.51 6.76 31.60
N ILE A 281 11.35 6.78 30.95
CA ILE A 281 11.21 7.05 29.51
C ILE A 281 10.46 8.35 29.27
N ASP A 282 10.80 9.01 28.16
CA ASP A 282 10.01 10.13 27.67
C ASP A 282 8.65 9.64 27.18
N SER A 283 7.60 10.33 27.61
CA SER A 283 6.24 9.96 27.24
C SER A 283 6.00 10.25 25.76
N PRO A 284 5.42 9.31 25.00
CA PRO A 284 5.08 9.53 23.58
C PRO A 284 3.84 10.42 23.40
N PHE A 285 3.17 10.83 24.49
CA PHE A 285 1.87 11.53 24.47
C PHE A 285 2.00 13.06 24.64
N ALA A 286 3.04 13.66 24.04
CA ALA A 286 3.31 15.10 24.10
C ALA A 286 2.18 15.96 23.53
#